data_AF-A0A1S2PIK5-F1
#
_entry.id   AF-A0A1S2PIK5-F1
#
_cell.length_a   1.000
_cell.length_b   1.000
_cell.length_c   1.000
_cell.angle_alpha   90.00
_cell.angle_beta   90.00
_cell.angle_gamma   90.00
#
_symmetry.space_group_name_H-M   'P 1'
#
loop_
_entity.id
_entity.type
_entity.pdbx_description
1 polymer ?
#
loop_
_entity_poly.entity_id
_entity_poly.type
_entity_poly.pdbx_seq_one_letter_code
_entity_poly.pdbx_strand_id
1 'polypeptide(L)'
;MRRWTPQGPLDLGLVLGPLRRGPADPTFRATPDGSVWRACRTPAGPGTLRVRAYAGEVLGEAWGPGAEWLLDGLPELLGAADEPEAFVPRHRVVALARHRRPGLRLTRTGLVLESLIPSVLEQKVTTDEAYRAWRLLVRRFGEPAPGPAGVSERPMRVMPAARTWALIPSWEWHRAGVDDKRASTILRAVRVAARLEQAVGMPAAEAQARLEVVPGVGPWTSAEVVQRSHGATDAVTVGDLHLPGIVGWALAGDRHADDARMLRLLEPYAGQRHRAARLILLSGQVPARRAPKMPRVDIGLL
;
A
#
# COMPACT_ATOMS: atom_id res chain seq x y z
N MET A 1 -2.36 -17.66 17.35
CA MET A 1 -3.38 -16.60 17.54
C MET A 1 -2.82 -15.57 18.51
N ARG A 2 -3.11 -14.28 18.33
CA ARG A 2 -2.68 -13.19 19.23
C ARG A 2 -3.84 -12.23 19.48
N ARG A 3 -3.97 -11.76 20.72
CA ARG A 3 -4.85 -10.63 21.08
C ARG A 3 -3.99 -9.39 21.33
N TRP A 4 -4.49 -8.24 20.90
CA TRP A 4 -3.86 -6.95 21.13
C TRP A 4 -4.90 -5.86 21.33
N THR A 5 -4.68 -4.99 22.30
CA THR A 5 -5.57 -3.87 22.60
C THR A 5 -4.93 -2.58 22.10
N PRO A 6 -5.51 -1.90 21.09
CA PRO A 6 -5.01 -0.63 20.60
C PRO A 6 -5.11 0.47 21.66
N GLN A 7 -4.13 1.37 21.68
CA GLN A 7 -4.20 2.60 22.45
C GLN A 7 -5.08 3.62 21.71
N GLY A 8 -6.38 3.58 22.01
CA GLY A 8 -7.42 4.43 21.41
C GLY A 8 -8.21 3.75 20.29
N PRO A 9 -9.07 4.50 19.59
CA PRO A 9 -9.89 3.97 18.51
C PRO A 9 -9.02 3.35 17.40
N LEU A 10 -9.54 2.33 16.72
CA LEU A 10 -8.91 1.67 15.58
C LEU A 10 -9.98 1.26 14.56
N ASP A 11 -9.77 1.61 13.30
CA ASP A 11 -10.62 1.16 12.19
C ASP A 11 -9.79 0.35 11.20
N LEU A 12 -10.05 -0.96 11.10
CA LEU A 12 -9.28 -1.85 10.23
C LEU A 12 -9.38 -1.47 8.75
N GLY A 13 -10.53 -0.97 8.31
CA GLY A 13 -10.76 -0.55 6.94
C GLY A 13 -9.94 0.70 6.59
N LEU A 14 -9.89 1.67 7.51
CA LEU A 14 -9.03 2.83 7.36
C LEU A 14 -7.57 2.40 7.35
N VAL A 15 -7.11 1.63 8.34
CA VAL A 15 -5.70 1.29 8.56
C VAL A 15 -5.14 0.38 7.46
N LEU A 16 -5.82 -0.74 7.16
CA LEU A 16 -5.33 -1.76 6.23
C LEU A 16 -5.82 -1.56 4.79
N GLY A 17 -6.81 -0.71 4.56
CA GLY A 17 -7.35 -0.39 3.24
C GLY A 17 -6.29 -0.02 2.18
N PRO A 18 -5.24 0.76 2.49
CA PRO A 18 -4.18 1.09 1.53
C PRO A 18 -3.40 -0.11 0.98
N LEU A 19 -3.50 -1.28 1.60
CA LEU A 19 -2.82 -2.50 1.15
C LEU A 19 -3.60 -3.25 0.05
N ARG A 20 -4.88 -2.94 -0.14
CA ARG A 20 -5.77 -3.64 -1.08
C ARG A 20 -5.51 -3.21 -2.53
N ARG A 21 -5.23 -4.17 -3.41
CA ARG A 21 -5.05 -3.99 -4.86
C ARG A 21 -6.30 -4.39 -5.64
N GLY A 22 -7.42 -3.74 -5.28
CA GLY A 22 -8.72 -3.90 -5.95
C GLY A 22 -9.66 -4.95 -5.34
N PRO A 23 -10.86 -5.12 -5.92
CA PRO A 23 -11.89 -5.99 -5.35
C PRO A 23 -11.60 -7.49 -5.45
N ALA A 24 -10.79 -7.90 -6.42
CA ALA A 24 -10.42 -9.28 -6.69
C ALA A 24 -8.94 -9.57 -6.37
N ASP A 25 -8.35 -8.81 -5.45
CA ASP A 25 -6.97 -8.96 -5.00
C ASP A 25 -6.74 -10.38 -4.44
N PRO A 26 -5.78 -11.15 -4.99
CA PRO A 26 -5.50 -12.50 -4.48
C PRO A 26 -4.75 -12.50 -3.15
N THR A 27 -4.15 -11.39 -2.72
CA THR A 27 -3.36 -11.31 -1.48
C THR A 27 -4.10 -10.61 -0.34
N PHE A 28 -5.26 -9.99 -0.59
CA PHE A 28 -6.02 -9.23 0.39
C PHE A 28 -7.53 -9.48 0.27
N ARG A 29 -8.22 -9.67 1.39
CA ARG A 29 -9.68 -9.80 1.40
C ARG A 29 -10.29 -9.22 2.67
N ALA A 30 -11.15 -8.23 2.52
CA ALA A 30 -12.07 -7.81 3.57
C ALA A 30 -13.35 -8.64 3.50
N THR A 31 -13.83 -9.14 4.64
CA THR A 31 -15.04 -9.97 4.74
C THR A 31 -16.20 -9.18 5.37
N PRO A 32 -17.47 -9.60 5.14
CA PRO A 32 -18.64 -8.86 5.65
C PRO A 32 -18.69 -8.72 7.18
N ASP A 33 -18.05 -9.63 7.92
CA ASP A 33 -17.90 -9.58 9.38
C ASP A 33 -16.88 -8.53 9.85
N GLY A 34 -16.33 -7.71 8.95
CA GLY A 34 -15.32 -6.71 9.25
C GLY A 34 -13.90 -7.26 9.40
N SER A 35 -13.69 -8.57 9.22
CA SER A 35 -12.33 -9.14 9.25
C SER A 35 -11.56 -8.77 7.98
N VAL A 36 -10.24 -8.66 8.11
CA VAL A 36 -9.31 -8.48 7.00
C VAL A 36 -8.35 -9.67 6.94
N TRP A 37 -8.25 -10.29 5.77
CA TRP A 37 -7.31 -11.35 5.46
C TRP A 37 -6.17 -10.81 4.60
N ARG A 38 -4.94 -11.22 4.90
CA ARG A 38 -3.74 -10.95 4.11
C ARG A 38 -2.95 -12.23 3.90
N ALA A 39 -2.47 -12.44 2.68
CA ALA A 39 -1.52 -13.48 2.34
C ALA A 39 -0.19 -12.80 1.99
N CYS A 40 0.83 -13.05 2.79
CA CYS A 40 2.10 -12.33 2.79
C CYS A 40 3.27 -13.28 2.56
N ARG A 41 4.33 -12.75 1.95
CA ARG A 41 5.63 -13.42 1.93
C ARG A 41 6.51 -12.75 2.97
N THR A 42 6.67 -13.41 4.12
CA THR A 42 7.46 -12.91 5.23
C THR A 42 8.91 -13.41 5.15
N PRO A 43 9.85 -12.83 5.92
CA PRO A 43 11.19 -13.40 6.07
C PRO A 43 11.21 -14.84 6.59
N ALA A 44 10.20 -15.24 7.37
CA ALA A 44 10.03 -16.60 7.88
C ALA A 44 9.28 -17.53 6.90
N GLY A 45 8.96 -17.06 5.69
CA GLY A 45 8.24 -17.82 4.66
C GLY A 45 6.81 -17.32 4.41
N PRO A 46 6.03 -18.05 3.58
CA PRO A 46 4.65 -17.68 3.29
C PRO A 46 3.79 -17.74 4.55
N GLY A 47 2.88 -16.78 4.69
CA GLY A 47 1.95 -16.74 5.80
C GLY A 47 0.61 -16.12 5.42
N THR A 48 -0.43 -16.54 6.10
CA THR A 48 -1.75 -15.91 6.04
C THR A 48 -2.04 -15.29 7.40
N LEU A 49 -2.61 -14.09 7.43
CA LEU A 49 -3.09 -13.41 8.63
C LEU A 49 -4.56 -13.04 8.43
N ARG A 50 -5.42 -13.41 9.37
CA ARG A 50 -6.76 -12.83 9.56
C ARG A 50 -6.70 -11.90 10.76
N VAL A 51 -7.22 -10.69 10.57
CA VAL A 51 -7.35 -9.67 11.61
C VAL A 51 -8.82 -9.34 11.79
N ARG A 52 -9.32 -9.38 13.02
CA ARG A 52 -10.69 -8.98 13.37
C ARG A 52 -10.68 -8.06 14.57
N ALA A 53 -11.37 -6.94 14.50
CA ALA A 53 -11.61 -6.08 15.65
C ALA A 53 -12.90 -6.51 16.36
N TYR A 54 -12.88 -6.63 17.67
CA TYR A 54 -14.02 -7.04 18.48
C TYR A 54 -13.91 -6.41 19.88
N ALA A 55 -14.97 -5.73 20.34
CA ALA A 55 -15.06 -5.18 21.70
C ALA A 55 -13.85 -4.34 22.17
N GLY A 56 -13.24 -3.56 21.26
CA GLY A 56 -12.06 -2.75 21.58
C GLY A 56 -10.73 -3.52 21.56
N GLU A 57 -10.74 -4.82 21.28
CA GLU A 57 -9.56 -5.64 21.04
C GLU A 57 -9.42 -5.98 19.56
N VAL A 58 -8.20 -6.36 19.17
CA VAL A 58 -7.91 -6.96 17.87
C VAL A 58 -7.42 -8.39 18.07
N LEU A 59 -8.02 -9.28 17.29
CA LEU A 59 -7.66 -10.67 17.21
C LEU A 59 -6.93 -10.96 15.89
N GLY A 60 -5.70 -11.45 16.00
CA GLY A 60 -4.91 -12.00 14.90
C GLY A 60 -4.90 -13.53 14.92
N GLU A 61 -5.27 -14.13 13.80
CA GLU A 61 -5.10 -15.56 13.54
C GLU A 61 -4.16 -15.72 12.35
N ALA A 62 -3.15 -16.59 12.44
CA ALA A 62 -2.19 -16.75 11.36
C ALA A 62 -1.85 -18.21 11.09
N TRP A 63 -1.46 -18.49 9.84
CA TRP A 63 -1.17 -19.84 9.34
C TRP A 63 0.08 -19.84 8.45
N GLY A 64 0.75 -21.00 8.40
CA GLY A 64 1.95 -21.23 7.59
C GLY A 64 3.26 -20.89 8.29
N PRO A 65 4.41 -21.11 7.62
CA PRO A 65 5.73 -20.82 8.18
C PRO A 65 5.91 -19.38 8.69
N GLY A 66 5.26 -18.41 8.04
CA GLY A 66 5.30 -17.00 8.46
C GLY A 66 4.32 -16.61 9.58
N ALA A 67 3.61 -17.56 10.20
CA ALA A 67 2.52 -17.25 11.13
C ALA A 67 2.98 -16.48 12.38
N GLU A 68 4.04 -16.94 13.03
CA GLU A 68 4.57 -16.29 14.24
C GLU A 68 5.03 -14.87 13.94
N TRP A 69 5.79 -14.68 12.86
CA TRP A 69 6.24 -13.35 12.42
C TRP A 69 5.07 -12.38 12.18
N LEU A 70 3.97 -12.85 11.57
CA LEU A 70 2.78 -12.04 11.33
C LEU A 70 2.04 -11.68 12.62
N LEU A 71 1.96 -12.61 13.57
CA LEU A 71 1.35 -12.36 14.87
C LEU A 71 2.21 -11.42 15.70
N ASP A 72 3.54 -11.57 15.66
CA ASP A 72 4.50 -10.72 16.36
C ASP A 72 4.46 -9.28 15.86
N GLY A 73 4.35 -9.09 14.54
CA GLY A 73 4.20 -7.79 13.90
C GLY A 73 2.78 -7.20 13.92
N LEU A 74 1.77 -7.90 14.46
CA LEU A 74 0.38 -7.44 14.42
C LEU A 74 0.16 -6.03 15.00
N PRO A 75 0.74 -5.66 16.17
CA PRO A 75 0.60 -4.29 16.69
C PRO A 75 1.18 -3.24 15.74
N GLU A 76 2.39 -3.46 15.23
CA GLU A 76 3.07 -2.55 14.29
C GLU A 76 2.28 -2.38 12.98
N LEU A 77 1.79 -3.50 12.42
CA LEU A 77 0.94 -3.48 11.24
C LEU A 77 -0.27 -2.55 11.40
N LEU A 78 -0.83 -2.51 12.61
CA LEU A 78 -2.00 -1.72 12.97
C LEU A 78 -1.66 -0.32 13.49
N GLY A 79 -0.39 0.07 13.40
CA GLY A 79 0.10 1.41 13.75
C GLY A 79 0.29 1.61 15.25
N ALA A 80 0.75 0.60 15.98
CA ALA A 80 1.13 0.77 17.39
C ALA A 80 2.26 1.81 17.58
N ALA A 81 3.18 1.90 16.63
CA ALA A 81 4.26 2.91 16.60
C ALA A 81 3.82 4.26 15.99
N ASP A 82 2.54 4.42 15.65
CA ASP A 82 2.03 5.64 15.03
C ASP A 82 1.51 6.63 16.09
N GLU A 83 1.86 7.91 15.93
CA GLU A 83 1.55 8.97 16.89
C GLU A 83 0.56 9.98 16.30
N PRO A 84 -0.75 9.66 16.25
CA PRO A 84 -1.77 10.54 15.67
C PRO A 84 -1.97 11.84 16.44
N GLU A 85 -1.65 11.87 17.74
CA GLU A 85 -1.87 13.04 18.59
C GLU A 85 -0.86 14.15 18.34
N ALA A 86 0.30 13.82 17.76
CA ALA A 86 1.27 14.80 17.26
C ALA A 86 0.70 15.61 16.08
N PHE A 87 -0.39 15.16 15.45
CA PHE A 87 -0.98 15.83 14.30
C PHE A 87 -1.92 16.99 14.68
N VAL A 88 -1.49 18.21 14.39
CA VAL A 88 -2.30 19.43 14.60
C VAL A 88 -2.99 19.84 13.28
N PRO A 89 -4.32 19.71 13.15
CA PRO A 89 -5.02 20.17 11.95
C PRO A 89 -4.96 21.70 11.84
N ARG A 90 -4.56 22.23 10.67
CA ARG A 90 -4.44 23.68 10.42
C ARG A 90 -5.49 24.23 9.45
N HIS A 91 -6.30 23.35 8.86
CA HIS A 91 -7.36 23.69 7.92
C HIS A 91 -8.67 23.00 8.30
N ARG A 92 -9.81 23.68 8.14
CA ARG A 92 -11.14 23.18 8.55
C ARG A 92 -11.49 21.83 7.91
N VAL A 93 -11.18 21.63 6.63
CA VAL A 93 -11.41 20.35 5.92
C VAL A 93 -10.64 19.21 6.60
N VAL A 94 -9.39 19.47 6.98
CA VAL A 94 -8.51 18.48 7.63
C VAL A 94 -8.97 18.19 9.06
N ALA A 95 -9.35 19.22 9.82
CA ALA A 95 -9.90 19.07 11.17
C ALA A 95 -11.18 18.23 11.18
N LEU A 96 -12.13 18.55 10.28
CA LEU A 96 -13.36 17.77 10.12
C LEU A 96 -13.07 16.35 9.64
N ALA A 97 -12.08 16.18 8.76
CA ALA A 97 -11.70 14.88 8.26
C ALA A 97 -11.15 13.97 9.37
N ARG A 98 -10.29 14.52 10.24
CA ARG A 98 -9.77 13.85 11.45
C ARG A 98 -10.90 13.46 12.39
N HIS A 99 -11.78 14.41 12.71
CA HIS A 99 -12.90 14.20 13.63
C HIS A 99 -13.84 13.07 13.15
N ARG A 100 -14.15 13.01 11.86
CA ARG A 100 -15.04 11.98 11.28
C ARG A 100 -14.39 10.61 11.12
N ARG A 101 -13.08 10.47 11.37
CA ARG A 101 -12.31 9.25 11.13
C ARG A 101 -11.53 8.86 12.38
N PRO A 102 -12.23 8.67 13.53
CA PRO A 102 -11.58 8.09 14.68
C PRO A 102 -11.02 6.72 14.29
N GLY A 103 -9.80 6.41 14.70
CA GLY A 103 -9.17 5.12 14.42
C GLY A 103 -8.32 5.03 13.16
N LEU A 104 -8.10 6.16 12.46
CA LEU A 104 -7.02 6.24 11.48
C LEU A 104 -5.65 6.09 12.16
N ARG A 105 -4.96 5.01 11.80
CA ARG A 105 -3.52 4.81 12.01
C ARG A 105 -2.81 4.59 10.68
N LEU A 106 -1.54 4.93 10.60
CA LEU A 106 -0.69 4.58 9.46
C LEU A 106 -0.22 3.13 9.62
N THR A 107 -0.44 2.30 8.60
CA THR A 107 -0.03 0.90 8.62
C THR A 107 1.48 0.77 8.43
N ARG A 108 2.09 -0.21 9.09
CA ARG A 108 3.52 -0.52 8.95
C ARG A 108 3.71 -2.01 8.73
N THR A 109 3.72 -2.44 7.47
CA THR A 109 3.78 -3.88 7.13
C THR A 109 5.12 -4.52 7.42
N GLY A 110 6.20 -3.73 7.40
CA GLY A 110 7.56 -4.25 7.47
C GLY A 110 8.02 -5.06 6.25
N LEU A 111 7.27 -5.00 5.14
CA LEU A 111 7.54 -5.79 3.92
C LEU A 111 7.72 -4.86 2.71
N VAL A 112 8.96 -4.73 2.26
CA VAL A 112 9.33 -3.77 1.21
C VAL A 112 8.87 -4.25 -0.15
N LEU A 113 9.16 -5.50 -0.53
CA LEU A 113 8.76 -6.00 -1.85
C LEU A 113 7.25 -6.10 -2.01
N GLU A 114 6.53 -6.39 -0.93
CA GLU A 114 5.05 -6.47 -0.95
C GLU A 114 4.42 -5.12 -1.31
N SER A 115 5.11 -4.01 -0.99
CA SER A 115 4.68 -2.67 -1.41
C SER A 115 5.30 -2.25 -2.74
N LEU A 116 6.57 -2.58 -2.99
CA LEU A 116 7.34 -2.11 -4.15
C LEU A 116 6.82 -2.68 -5.46
N ILE A 117 6.59 -3.99 -5.53
CA ILE A 117 6.17 -4.64 -6.78
C ILE A 117 4.83 -4.08 -7.30
N PRO A 118 3.75 -4.03 -6.49
CA PRO A 118 2.51 -3.44 -6.96
C PRO A 118 2.64 -1.93 -7.25
N SER A 119 3.44 -1.18 -6.49
CA SER A 119 3.70 0.23 -6.81
C SER A 119 4.40 0.41 -8.16
N VAL A 120 5.34 -0.47 -8.54
CA VAL A 120 5.92 -0.44 -9.90
C VAL A 120 4.87 -0.77 -10.96
N LEU A 121 3.97 -1.73 -10.71
CA LEU A 121 2.88 -2.06 -11.63
C LEU A 121 1.90 -0.89 -11.81
N GLU A 122 1.76 0.00 -10.83
CA GLU A 122 0.89 1.18 -10.87
C GLU A 122 1.47 2.37 -11.65
N GLN A 123 2.75 2.33 -12.02
CA GLN A 123 3.39 3.46 -12.71
C GLN A 123 2.73 3.78 -14.07
N LYS A 124 2.26 5.02 -14.23
CA LYS A 124 1.76 5.60 -15.49
C LYS A 124 0.61 4.85 -16.18
N VAL A 125 -0.17 4.07 -15.42
CA VAL A 125 -1.36 3.38 -15.91
C VAL A 125 -2.57 3.65 -15.04
N THR A 126 -3.74 3.20 -15.48
CA THR A 126 -4.90 3.22 -14.60
C THR A 126 -4.75 2.19 -13.47
N THR A 127 -5.34 2.51 -12.32
CA THR A 127 -5.40 1.61 -11.17
C THR A 127 -6.02 0.25 -11.52
N ASP A 128 -7.04 0.23 -12.40
CA ASP A 128 -7.69 -1.01 -12.84
C ASP A 128 -6.73 -1.92 -13.63
N GLU A 129 -5.90 -1.36 -14.51
CA GLU A 129 -4.89 -2.09 -15.28
C GLU A 129 -3.82 -2.67 -14.36
N ALA A 130 -3.31 -1.86 -13.43
CA ALA A 130 -2.32 -2.32 -12.45
C ALA A 130 -2.87 -3.46 -11.55
N TYR A 131 -4.10 -3.33 -11.06
CA TYR A 131 -4.75 -4.37 -10.26
C TYR A 131 -5.05 -5.64 -11.06
N ARG A 132 -5.36 -5.51 -12.36
CA ARG A 132 -5.45 -6.67 -13.27
C ARG A 132 -4.11 -7.37 -13.39
N ALA A 133 -3.03 -6.63 -13.67
CA ALA A 133 -1.68 -7.19 -13.80
C ALA A 133 -1.24 -7.92 -12.52
N TRP A 134 -1.37 -7.27 -11.36
CA TRP A 134 -1.10 -7.86 -10.05
C TRP A 134 -1.85 -9.19 -9.86
N ARG A 135 -3.17 -9.17 -10.09
CA ARG A 135 -4.01 -10.36 -9.94
C ARG A 135 -3.59 -11.49 -10.87
N LEU A 136 -3.31 -11.21 -12.14
CA LEU A 136 -2.92 -12.23 -13.12
C LEU A 136 -1.58 -12.87 -12.75
N LEU A 137 -0.57 -12.04 -12.46
CA LEU A 137 0.77 -12.50 -12.12
C LEU A 137 0.78 -13.30 -10.81
N VAL A 138 0.12 -12.81 -9.76
CA VAL A 138 0.06 -13.53 -8.47
C VAL A 138 -0.77 -14.80 -8.57
N ARG A 139 -1.87 -14.82 -9.35
CA ARG A 139 -2.64 -16.05 -9.56
C ARG A 139 -1.84 -17.12 -10.29
N ARG A 140 -1.01 -16.72 -11.25
CA ARG A 140 -0.24 -17.64 -12.10
C ARG A 140 1.04 -18.13 -11.43
N PHE A 141 1.77 -17.23 -10.77
CA PHE A 141 3.13 -17.48 -10.27
C PHE A 141 3.24 -17.47 -8.74
N GLY A 142 2.19 -17.06 -8.04
CA GLY A 142 2.11 -17.14 -6.58
C GLY A 142 1.73 -18.53 -6.11
N GLU A 143 2.01 -18.82 -4.84
CA GLU A 143 1.67 -20.09 -4.20
C GLU A 143 0.37 -19.98 -3.39
N PRO A 144 -0.37 -21.08 -3.16
CA PRO A 144 -1.57 -21.06 -2.32
C PRO A 144 -1.30 -20.45 -0.94
N ALA A 145 -2.19 -19.58 -0.47
CA ALA A 145 -2.07 -18.99 0.86
C ALA A 145 -2.21 -20.09 1.94
N PRO A 146 -1.32 -20.18 2.93
CA PRO A 146 -1.44 -21.18 3.98
C PRO A 146 -2.77 -21.10 4.73
N GLY A 147 -3.31 -22.26 5.16
CA GLY A 147 -4.53 -22.33 5.95
C GLY A 147 -5.83 -22.07 5.16
N PRO A 148 -6.93 -21.72 5.85
CA PRO A 148 -8.28 -21.67 5.27
C PRO A 148 -8.41 -20.74 4.05
N ALA A 149 -7.60 -19.69 3.98
CA ALA A 149 -7.65 -18.72 2.89
C ALA A 149 -7.28 -19.33 1.53
N GLY A 150 -6.35 -20.30 1.48
CA GLY A 150 -5.89 -20.91 0.23
C GLY A 150 -6.81 -21.99 -0.32
N VAL A 151 -7.77 -22.48 0.46
CA VAL A 151 -8.72 -23.54 0.07
C VAL A 151 -10.18 -23.09 0.06
N SER A 152 -10.45 -21.82 0.40
CA SER A 152 -11.80 -21.24 0.33
C SER A 152 -12.33 -21.14 -1.11
N GLU A 153 -13.64 -20.90 -1.28
CA GLU A 153 -14.29 -20.70 -2.60
C GLU A 153 -13.60 -19.65 -3.50
N ARG A 154 -12.95 -18.66 -2.88
CA ARG A 154 -12.08 -17.69 -3.54
C ARG A 154 -10.67 -17.81 -2.95
N PRO A 155 -9.84 -18.75 -3.43
CA PRO A 155 -8.51 -19.00 -2.91
C PRO A 155 -7.64 -17.75 -2.94
N MET A 156 -7.05 -17.41 -1.80
CA MET A 156 -5.99 -16.41 -1.71
C MET A 156 -4.64 -17.05 -2.07
N ARG A 157 -3.69 -16.21 -2.48
CA ARG A 157 -2.33 -16.61 -2.80
C ARG A 157 -1.32 -15.71 -2.13
N VAL A 158 -0.14 -16.25 -1.85
CA VAL A 158 1.03 -15.46 -1.48
C VAL A 158 1.75 -15.06 -2.77
N MET A 159 2.20 -13.80 -2.85
CA MET A 159 2.95 -13.33 -4.02
C MET A 159 4.21 -14.20 -4.28
N PRO A 160 4.69 -14.30 -5.54
CA PRO A 160 5.88 -15.07 -5.86
C PRO A 160 7.10 -14.66 -5.02
N ALA A 161 8.01 -15.62 -4.78
CA ALA A 161 9.32 -15.30 -4.21
C ALA A 161 10.16 -14.48 -5.21
N ALA A 162 11.18 -13.77 -4.73
CA ALA A 162 12.05 -12.95 -5.57
C ALA A 162 12.65 -13.74 -6.75
N ARG A 163 13.09 -14.99 -6.50
CA ARG A 163 13.57 -15.89 -7.55
C ARG A 163 12.49 -16.22 -8.58
N THR A 164 11.27 -16.46 -8.15
CA THR A 164 10.15 -16.77 -9.07
C THR A 164 9.82 -15.57 -9.94
N TRP A 165 9.77 -14.35 -9.37
CA TRP A 165 9.61 -13.11 -10.14
C TRP A 165 10.69 -12.96 -11.21
N ALA A 166 11.96 -13.26 -10.87
CA ALA A 166 13.08 -13.18 -11.80
C ALA A 166 13.01 -14.20 -12.95
N LEU A 167 12.22 -15.27 -12.79
CA LEU A 167 12.06 -16.35 -13.76
C LEU A 167 10.74 -16.27 -14.55
N ILE A 168 9.90 -15.25 -14.30
CA ILE A 168 8.69 -15.06 -15.09
C ILE A 168 9.10 -14.75 -16.54
N PRO A 169 8.66 -15.57 -17.53
CA PRO A 169 8.99 -15.33 -18.91
C PRO A 169 8.44 -13.98 -19.41
N SER A 170 9.15 -13.32 -20.32
CA SER A 170 8.77 -11.99 -20.84
C SER A 170 7.32 -11.94 -21.32
N TRP A 171 6.86 -12.92 -22.11
CA TRP A 171 5.49 -12.94 -22.64
C TRP A 171 4.40 -12.97 -21.57
N GLU A 172 4.67 -13.45 -20.35
CA GLU A 172 3.70 -13.47 -19.26
C GLU A 172 3.49 -12.07 -18.68
N TRP A 173 4.50 -11.19 -18.74
CA TRP A 173 4.35 -9.77 -18.41
C TRP A 173 3.45 -9.07 -19.44
N HIS A 174 3.66 -9.33 -20.73
CA HIS A 174 2.84 -8.78 -21.82
C HIS A 174 1.39 -9.25 -21.71
N ARG A 175 1.16 -10.55 -21.47
CA ARG A 175 -0.19 -11.11 -21.23
C ARG A 175 -0.88 -10.51 -20.00
N ALA A 176 -0.10 -10.04 -19.03
CA ALA A 176 -0.62 -9.33 -17.86
C ALA A 176 -0.87 -7.83 -18.11
N GLY A 177 -0.53 -7.30 -19.29
CA GLY A 177 -0.63 -5.87 -19.63
C GLY A 177 0.49 -5.02 -19.03
N VAL A 178 1.65 -5.62 -18.75
CA VAL A 178 2.81 -4.95 -18.17
C VAL A 178 3.86 -4.71 -19.27
N ASP A 179 4.22 -3.46 -19.48
CA ASP A 179 5.29 -3.07 -20.41
C ASP A 179 6.69 -3.45 -19.91
N ASP A 180 7.65 -3.47 -20.84
CA ASP A 180 9.05 -3.81 -20.59
C ASP A 180 9.70 -2.93 -19.52
N LYS A 181 9.32 -1.66 -19.42
CA LYS A 181 9.94 -0.73 -18.46
C LYS A 181 9.56 -1.12 -17.03
N ARG A 182 8.27 -1.37 -16.76
CA ARG A 182 7.81 -1.82 -15.43
C ARG A 182 8.29 -3.24 -15.12
N ALA A 183 8.19 -4.16 -16.07
CA ALA A 183 8.69 -5.53 -15.90
C ALA A 183 10.19 -5.52 -15.56
N SER A 184 11.01 -4.81 -16.34
CA SER A 184 12.46 -4.70 -16.09
C SER A 184 12.79 -4.04 -14.75
N THR A 185 11.96 -3.10 -14.29
CA THR A 185 12.13 -2.46 -12.97
C THR A 185 11.90 -3.47 -11.85
N ILE A 186 10.84 -4.28 -11.93
CA ILE A 186 10.58 -5.36 -10.97
C ILE A 186 11.73 -6.38 -11.01
N LEU A 187 12.17 -6.80 -12.20
CA LEU A 187 13.29 -7.75 -12.36
C LEU A 187 14.59 -7.24 -11.73
N ARG A 188 14.90 -5.95 -11.87
CA ARG A 188 16.06 -5.32 -11.18
C ARG A 188 15.87 -5.33 -9.66
N ALA A 189 14.69 -4.95 -9.18
CA ALA A 189 14.40 -4.90 -7.74
C ALA A 189 14.52 -6.29 -7.08
N VAL A 190 13.96 -7.34 -7.68
CA VAL A 190 13.97 -8.68 -7.09
C VAL A 190 15.35 -9.34 -7.10
N ARG A 191 16.26 -8.93 -8.02
CA ARG A 191 17.67 -9.37 -8.00
C ARG A 191 18.42 -8.89 -6.75
N VAL A 192 18.03 -7.74 -6.20
CA VAL A 192 18.61 -7.16 -4.98
C VAL A 192 17.65 -7.20 -3.78
N ALA A 193 16.63 -8.08 -3.85
CA ALA A 193 15.55 -8.21 -2.88
C ALA A 193 16.02 -8.17 -1.42
N ALA A 194 17.00 -9.01 -1.05
CA ALA A 194 17.50 -9.11 0.31
C ALA A 194 18.02 -7.77 0.85
N ARG A 195 18.67 -6.96 0.00
CA ARG A 195 19.19 -5.65 0.40
C ARG A 195 18.11 -4.58 0.46
N LEU A 196 17.05 -4.70 -0.35
CA LEU A 196 15.88 -3.83 -0.26
C LEU A 196 15.06 -4.11 0.99
N GLU A 197 14.85 -5.38 1.37
CA GLU A 197 14.11 -5.74 2.59
C GLU A 197 14.81 -5.22 3.87
N GLN A 198 16.16 -5.17 3.89
CA GLN A 198 16.91 -4.55 4.98
C GLN A 198 16.57 -3.06 5.20
N ALA A 199 15.98 -2.38 4.22
CA ALA A 199 15.56 -0.99 4.35
C ALA A 199 14.47 -0.79 5.40
N VAL A 200 13.74 -1.84 5.82
CA VAL A 200 12.73 -1.76 6.88
C VAL A 200 13.32 -1.30 8.23
N GLY A 201 14.60 -1.59 8.48
CA GLY A 201 15.32 -1.17 9.68
C GLY A 201 15.87 0.25 9.63
N MET A 202 15.57 1.00 8.57
CA MET A 202 16.11 2.34 8.32
C MET A 202 15.05 3.42 8.50
N PRO A 203 15.45 4.67 8.81
CA PRO A 203 14.58 5.82 8.67
C PRO A 203 13.97 5.87 7.26
N ALA A 204 12.71 6.30 7.14
CA ALA A 204 11.98 6.27 5.88
C ALA A 204 12.71 7.00 4.74
N ALA A 205 13.35 8.14 5.02
CA ALA A 205 14.11 8.90 4.02
C ALA A 205 15.34 8.12 3.49
N GLU A 206 16.08 7.43 4.37
CA GLU A 206 17.20 6.57 3.97
C GLU A 206 16.72 5.33 3.21
N ALA A 207 15.58 4.77 3.61
CA ALA A 207 14.94 3.68 2.88
C ALA A 207 14.54 4.10 1.46
N GLN A 208 13.96 5.31 1.29
CA GLN A 208 13.65 5.86 -0.03
C GLN A 208 14.92 6.02 -0.88
N ALA A 209 15.98 6.63 -0.33
CA ALA A 209 17.25 6.78 -1.04
C ALA A 209 17.80 5.43 -1.50
N ARG A 210 17.71 4.39 -0.66
CA ARG A 210 18.12 3.03 -1.04
C ARG A 210 17.27 2.43 -2.15
N LEU A 211 15.95 2.59 -2.08
CA LEU A 211 15.02 2.09 -3.09
C LEU A 211 15.27 2.76 -4.45
N GLU A 212 15.52 4.06 -4.46
CA GLU A 212 15.73 4.88 -5.66
C GLU A 212 17.05 4.62 -6.39
N VAL A 213 18.00 3.90 -5.76
CA VAL A 213 19.18 3.37 -6.47
C VAL A 213 18.78 2.36 -7.56
N VAL A 214 17.63 1.69 -7.42
CA VAL A 214 17.14 0.74 -8.43
C VAL A 214 16.59 1.50 -9.64
N PRO A 215 17.18 1.37 -10.84
CA PRO A 215 16.69 2.09 -12.00
C PRO A 215 15.22 1.79 -12.29
N GLY A 216 14.41 2.83 -12.43
CA GLY A 216 12.95 2.74 -12.60
C GLY A 216 12.14 2.88 -11.31
N VAL A 217 12.79 2.90 -10.14
CA VAL A 217 12.19 3.32 -8.87
C VAL A 217 12.54 4.78 -8.64
N GLY A 218 11.53 5.65 -8.62
CA GLY A 218 11.68 7.08 -8.34
C GLY A 218 10.90 7.54 -7.10
N PRO A 219 10.89 8.86 -6.82
CA PRO A 219 10.29 9.43 -5.61
C PRO A 219 8.83 9.06 -5.38
N TRP A 220 8.03 8.98 -6.45
CA TRP A 220 6.64 8.52 -6.38
C TRP A 220 6.57 7.08 -5.83
N THR A 221 7.33 6.15 -6.40
CA THR A 221 7.31 4.74 -6.01
C THR A 221 7.90 4.52 -4.62
N SER A 222 9.02 5.19 -4.29
CA SER A 222 9.66 5.04 -2.99
C SER A 222 8.76 5.56 -1.86
N ALA A 223 8.04 6.67 -2.07
CA ALA A 223 7.06 7.20 -1.13
C ALA A 223 5.92 6.21 -0.90
N GLU A 224 5.29 5.69 -1.97
CA GLU A 224 4.22 4.69 -1.86
C GLU A 224 4.66 3.43 -1.08
N VAL A 225 5.93 3.03 -1.23
CA VAL A 225 6.51 1.92 -0.47
C VAL A 225 6.61 2.27 1.01
N VAL A 226 7.34 3.32 1.38
CA VAL A 226 7.61 3.63 2.80
C VAL A 226 6.37 4.06 3.56
N GLN A 227 5.36 4.62 2.88
CA GLN A 227 4.05 4.88 3.49
C GLN A 227 3.39 3.60 4.04
N ARG A 228 3.60 2.45 3.39
CA ARG A 228 2.99 1.16 3.76
C ARG A 228 3.95 0.26 4.54
N SER A 229 5.22 0.19 4.16
CA SER A 229 6.21 -0.66 4.84
C SER A 229 6.72 -0.06 6.15
N HIS A 230 6.84 1.27 6.21
CA HIS A 230 7.41 1.98 7.37
C HIS A 230 6.37 2.78 8.15
N GLY A 231 5.15 2.96 7.63
CA GLY A 231 4.17 3.86 8.23
C GLY A 231 4.61 5.32 8.17
N ALA A 232 5.42 5.69 7.17
CA ALA A 232 6.07 7.00 7.10
C ALA A 232 5.04 8.15 7.15
N THR A 233 5.08 8.97 8.19
CA THR A 233 4.08 10.03 8.46
C THR A 233 4.21 11.24 7.52
N ASP A 234 5.39 11.43 6.93
CA ASP A 234 5.75 12.64 6.20
C ASP A 234 6.15 12.43 4.72
N ALA A 235 6.16 11.18 4.25
CA ALA A 235 6.56 10.85 2.88
C ALA A 235 5.42 11.16 1.89
N VAL A 236 5.43 12.35 1.27
CA VAL A 236 4.41 12.74 0.28
C VAL A 236 4.72 12.13 -1.09
N THR A 237 3.70 11.56 -1.73
CA THR A 237 3.80 10.98 -3.08
C THR A 237 3.85 12.08 -4.16
N VAL A 238 5.02 12.68 -4.37
CA VAL A 238 5.29 13.67 -5.43
C VAL A 238 5.28 12.98 -6.80
N GLY A 239 4.82 13.69 -7.84
CA GLY A 239 4.67 13.15 -9.19
C GLY A 239 3.39 12.36 -9.42
N ASP A 240 2.48 12.38 -8.44
CA ASP A 240 1.16 11.78 -8.57
C ASP A 240 0.25 12.65 -9.45
N LEU A 241 -0.50 12.02 -10.35
CA LEU A 241 -1.34 12.72 -11.31
C LEU A 241 -2.52 13.47 -10.67
N HIS A 242 -2.99 13.00 -9.51
CA HIS A 242 -4.24 13.45 -8.90
C HIS A 242 -4.03 14.15 -7.57
N LEU A 243 -3.06 13.69 -6.76
CA LEU A 243 -2.85 14.18 -5.41
C LEU A 243 -2.65 15.71 -5.35
N PRO A 244 -1.83 16.34 -6.21
CA PRO A 244 -1.64 17.79 -6.16
C PRO A 244 -2.94 18.56 -6.40
N GLY A 245 -3.70 18.20 -7.42
CA GLY A 245 -4.97 18.84 -7.73
C GLY A 245 -6.05 18.62 -6.67
N ILE A 246 -6.06 17.45 -6.00
CA ILE A 246 -6.97 17.19 -4.88
C ILE A 246 -6.59 18.03 -3.65
N VAL A 247 -5.31 18.08 -3.30
CA VAL A 247 -4.82 18.87 -2.16
C VAL A 247 -5.02 20.37 -2.41
N GLY A 248 -4.67 20.85 -3.60
CA GLY A 248 -4.90 22.23 -4.02
C GLY A 248 -6.37 22.62 -3.97
N TRP A 249 -7.26 21.75 -4.47
CA TRP A 249 -8.70 21.99 -4.42
C TRP A 249 -9.21 22.04 -2.98
N ALA A 250 -8.86 21.06 -2.15
CA ALA A 250 -9.37 20.94 -0.79
C ALA A 250 -8.87 22.04 0.17
N LEU A 251 -7.67 22.56 -0.04
CA LEU A 251 -7.04 23.54 0.85
C LEU A 251 -7.05 24.97 0.32
N ALA A 252 -7.21 25.18 -0.99
CA ALA A 252 -7.11 26.50 -1.61
C ALA A 252 -8.10 26.74 -2.76
N GLY A 253 -9.01 25.80 -3.07
CA GLY A 253 -9.89 25.89 -4.23
C GLY A 253 -9.15 25.82 -5.58
N ASP A 254 -7.87 25.42 -5.57
CA ASP A 254 -7.00 25.39 -6.75
C ASP A 254 -6.87 23.98 -7.30
N ARG A 255 -7.66 23.66 -8.33
CA ARG A 255 -7.61 22.36 -8.99
C ARG A 255 -6.37 22.13 -9.87
N HIS A 256 -5.60 23.18 -10.14
CA HIS A 256 -4.45 23.17 -11.05
C HIS A 256 -3.11 23.17 -10.29
N ALA A 257 -3.15 23.03 -8.96
CA ALA A 257 -1.97 22.90 -8.14
C ALA A 257 -1.07 21.77 -8.65
N ASP A 258 0.20 22.10 -8.83
CA ASP A 258 1.29 21.17 -9.11
C ASP A 258 1.92 20.65 -7.81
N ASP A 259 2.94 19.80 -7.94
CA ASP A 259 3.66 19.25 -6.79
C ASP A 259 4.25 20.34 -5.89
N ALA A 260 4.80 21.40 -6.48
CA ALA A 260 5.39 22.50 -5.72
C ALA A 260 4.33 23.24 -4.89
N ARG A 261 3.14 23.49 -5.47
CA ARG A 261 2.01 24.09 -4.77
C ARG A 261 1.45 23.16 -3.71
N MET A 262 1.32 21.86 -4.00
CA MET A 262 0.90 20.85 -3.03
C MET A 262 1.83 20.84 -1.82
N LEU A 263 3.14 20.79 -2.02
CA LEU A 263 4.11 20.79 -0.93
C LEU A 263 4.03 22.08 -0.09
N ARG A 264 3.90 23.26 -0.73
CA ARG A 264 3.67 24.53 0.00
C ARG A 264 2.39 24.51 0.85
N LEU A 265 1.31 23.93 0.34
CA LEU A 265 0.05 23.81 1.07
C LEU A 265 0.12 22.80 2.22
N LEU A 266 0.99 21.79 2.10
CA LEU A 266 1.21 20.78 3.13
C LEU A 266 2.28 21.18 4.16
N GLU A 267 3.07 22.22 3.90
CA GLU A 267 4.14 22.69 4.81
C GLU A 267 3.70 22.90 6.28
N PRO A 268 2.49 23.41 6.59
CA PRO A 268 2.02 23.52 7.97
C PRO A 268 1.89 22.18 8.72
N TYR A 269 2.00 21.06 8.00
CA TYR A 269 1.94 19.69 8.51
C TYR A 269 3.29 18.97 8.43
N ALA A 270 4.42 19.66 8.30
CA ALA A 270 5.76 19.07 8.29
C ALA A 270 5.93 18.02 9.43
N GLY A 271 6.53 16.87 9.10
CA GLY A 271 6.58 15.68 9.97
C GLY A 271 5.34 14.78 9.90
N GLN A 272 4.23 15.24 9.30
CA GLN A 272 2.94 14.55 9.19
C GLN A 272 2.24 14.80 7.83
N ARG A 273 2.97 15.21 6.79
CA ARG A 273 2.39 15.61 5.50
C ARG A 273 1.67 14.47 4.78
N HIS A 274 2.15 13.23 4.89
CA HIS A 274 1.43 12.07 4.35
C HIS A 274 0.11 11.84 5.11
N ARG A 275 0.09 11.98 6.44
CA ARG A 275 -1.17 11.90 7.21
C ARG A 275 -2.15 12.99 6.78
N ALA A 276 -1.69 14.23 6.60
CA ALA A 276 -2.54 15.32 6.11
C ALA A 276 -3.12 15.00 4.73
N ALA A 277 -2.28 14.57 3.78
CA ALA A 277 -2.71 14.15 2.44
C ALA A 277 -3.75 13.02 2.50
N ARG A 278 -3.54 12.01 3.35
CA ARG A 278 -4.48 10.90 3.56
C ARG A 278 -5.82 11.36 4.11
N LEU A 279 -5.83 12.26 5.10
CA LEU A 279 -7.07 12.84 5.64
C LEU A 279 -7.81 13.69 4.59
N ILE A 280 -7.08 14.43 3.75
CA ILE A 280 -7.65 15.21 2.63
C ILE A 280 -8.30 14.27 1.62
N LEU A 281 -7.62 13.22 1.17
CA LEU A 281 -8.19 12.22 0.27
C LEU A 281 -9.46 11.60 0.86
N LEU A 282 -9.39 11.21 2.12
CA LEU A 282 -10.52 10.60 2.80
C LEU A 282 -11.69 11.57 2.96
N SER A 283 -11.46 12.89 3.03
CA SER A 283 -12.51 13.91 3.17
C SER A 283 -13.54 13.91 2.03
N GLY A 284 -13.17 13.38 0.86
CA GLY A 284 -14.00 13.38 -0.35
C GLY A 284 -14.08 14.74 -1.06
N GLN A 285 -13.35 15.75 -0.58
CA GLN A 285 -13.27 17.07 -1.22
C GLN A 285 -12.36 16.99 -2.44
N VAL A 286 -12.92 16.59 -3.58
CA VAL A 286 -12.23 16.47 -4.86
C VAL A 286 -12.81 17.44 -5.88
N PRO A 287 -12.01 17.95 -6.84
CA PRO A 287 -12.53 18.81 -7.90
C PRO A 287 -13.52 18.05 -8.78
N ALA A 288 -14.55 18.76 -9.28
CA ALA A 288 -15.52 18.17 -10.20
C ALA A 288 -14.83 17.62 -11.46
N ARG A 289 -15.30 16.46 -11.91
CA ARG A 289 -14.75 15.73 -13.05
C ARG A 289 -15.05 16.46 -14.36
N ARG A 290 -14.01 16.69 -15.17
CA ARG A 290 -14.13 17.37 -16.49
C ARG A 290 -14.02 16.42 -17.69
N ALA A 291 -13.39 15.26 -17.52
CA ALA A 291 -13.14 14.31 -18.61
C ALA A 291 -13.61 12.88 -18.28
N PRO A 292 -14.02 12.10 -19.29
CA PRO A 292 -14.22 10.65 -19.17
C PRO A 292 -12.95 9.94 -18.67
N LYS A 293 -13.09 8.68 -18.23
CA LYS A 293 -11.95 7.89 -17.71
C LYS A 293 -11.04 7.63 -18.92
N MET A 294 -9.73 7.60 -18.71
CA MET A 294 -8.83 7.16 -19.79
C MET A 294 -9.31 5.80 -20.33
N PRO A 295 -9.43 5.63 -21.65
CA PRO A 295 -9.75 4.35 -22.25
C PRO A 295 -8.72 3.31 -21.82
N ARG A 296 -9.17 2.07 -21.61
CA ARG A 296 -8.26 0.95 -21.34
C ARG A 296 -7.52 0.60 -22.62
N VAL A 297 -6.20 0.46 -22.55
CA VAL A 297 -5.38 0.01 -23.69
C VAL A 297 -4.90 -1.40 -23.36
N ASP A 298 -5.41 -2.42 -24.07
CA ASP A 298 -4.96 -3.79 -23.85
C ASP A 298 -3.72 -4.09 -24.72
N ILE A 299 -2.54 -3.92 -24.11
CA ILE A 299 -1.25 -4.22 -24.77
C ILE A 299 -1.14 -5.71 -25.11
N GLY A 300 -1.90 -6.60 -24.45
CA GLY A 300 -1.89 -8.03 -24.77
C GLY A 300 -2.57 -8.40 -26.10
N LEU A 301 -3.15 -7.42 -26.80
CA LEU A 301 -3.74 -7.56 -28.14
C LEU A 301 -2.88 -6.91 -29.24
N LEU A 302 -1.71 -6.37 -28.88
CA LEU A 302 -0.70 -5.82 -29.79
C LEU A 302 0.44 -6.82 -29.96
#